data_AF-A0A7R9H9J5-F1
#
_entry.id   AF-A0A7R9H9J5-F1
#
_cell.length_a   1.000
_cell.length_b   1.000
_cell.length_c   1.000
_cell.angle_alpha   90.00
_cell.angle_beta   90.00
_cell.angle_gamma   90.00
#
_symmetry.space_group_name_H-M   'P 1'
#
loop_
_entity.id
_entity.type
_entity.pdbx_description
1 polymer ?
#
loop_
_entity_poly.entity_id
_entity_poly.type
_entity_poly.pdbx_seq_one_letter_code
_entity_poly.pdbx_strand_id
1 'polypeptide(L)'
;RLGHFPETNPTDVPSRRLLDQLLRVEALDAGRFDISTLGEQERLRELELRNTSKKGKPVASLETDTVFNDFKREMMFHRQAQAAVLIGMPKLKELGLGTRRPDDYFAQMAKTDQHMQKVRENIQKKQFEEARSEKAKKQRQLRKMGKQIQVQTKLRRESEKKQLAEEVKKYRKGLRTDLDFLEDNKKRRPGVAGQKKLPTKN
;
A
#
# COMPACT_ATOMS: atom_id res chain seq x y z
N ARG A 1 -25.02 3.56 -63.18
CA ARG A 1 -24.76 2.10 -63.11
C ARG A 1 -24.92 1.69 -61.66
N LEU A 2 -26.02 1.01 -61.33
CA LEU A 2 -26.28 0.48 -60.00
C LEU A 2 -25.31 -0.67 -59.73
N GLY A 3 -24.61 -0.62 -58.60
CA GLY A 3 -23.65 -1.65 -58.19
C GLY A 3 -24.38 -2.94 -57.81
N HIS A 4 -23.94 -4.05 -58.40
CA HIS A 4 -24.43 -5.39 -58.15
C HIS A 4 -23.84 -5.89 -56.82
N PHE A 5 -24.67 -6.14 -55.81
CA PHE A 5 -24.28 -6.85 -54.59
C PHE A 5 -24.27 -8.36 -54.88
N PRO A 6 -23.26 -9.12 -54.44
CA PRO A 6 -23.26 -10.57 -54.61
C PRO A 6 -24.26 -11.21 -53.64
N GLU A 7 -25.17 -12.03 -54.17
CA GLU A 7 -26.05 -12.89 -53.38
C GLU A 7 -25.22 -13.96 -52.67
N THR A 8 -25.27 -14.00 -51.34
CA THR A 8 -24.70 -15.09 -50.56
C THR A 8 -25.72 -16.22 -50.49
N ASN A 9 -25.34 -17.41 -50.98
CA ASN A 9 -26.16 -18.62 -50.90
C ASN A 9 -26.45 -19.00 -49.44
N PRO A 10 -27.66 -19.48 -49.09
CA PRO A 10 -28.08 -19.72 -47.71
C PRO A 10 -27.43 -20.95 -47.04
N THR A 11 -26.42 -21.56 -47.66
CA THR A 11 -25.72 -22.76 -47.16
C THR A 11 -24.31 -22.51 -46.64
N ASP A 12 -23.78 -21.29 -46.71
CA ASP A 12 -22.43 -20.94 -46.22
C ASP A 12 -22.41 -20.46 -44.75
N VAL A 13 -23.18 -21.13 -43.88
CA VAL A 13 -23.11 -20.91 -42.43
C VAL A 13 -22.23 -22.00 -41.85
N PRO A 14 -21.04 -21.68 -41.29
CA PRO A 14 -20.21 -22.69 -40.66
C PRO A 14 -21.01 -23.34 -39.53
N SER A 15 -21.02 -24.68 -39.49
CA SER A 15 -21.70 -25.44 -38.45
C SER A 15 -21.38 -24.83 -37.08
N ARG A 16 -22.39 -24.65 -36.21
CA ARG A 16 -22.26 -24.00 -34.89
C ARG A 16 -21.06 -24.50 -34.06
N ARG A 17 -20.62 -25.75 -34.27
CA ARG A 17 -19.42 -26.34 -33.66
C ARG A 17 -18.09 -25.70 -34.11
N LEU A 18 -17.98 -25.30 -35.37
CA LEU A 18 -16.81 -24.59 -35.91
C LEU A 18 -16.80 -23.13 -35.46
N LEU A 19 -17.98 -22.49 -35.35
CA LEU A 19 -18.09 -21.18 -34.70
C LEU A 19 -17.67 -21.25 -33.23
N ASP A 20 -18.11 -22.27 -32.49
CA ASP A 20 -17.69 -22.49 -31.08
C ASP A 20 -16.19 -22.81 -30.94
N GLN A 21 -15.60 -23.50 -31.92
CA GLN A 21 -14.16 -23.78 -31.93
C GLN A 21 -13.34 -22.54 -32.27
N LEU A 22 -13.76 -21.72 -33.24
CA LEU A 22 -13.10 -20.44 -33.54
C LEU A 22 -13.23 -19.45 -32.37
N LEU A 23 -14.40 -19.38 -31.73
CA LEU A 23 -14.63 -18.53 -30.56
C LEU A 23 -13.75 -18.92 -29.36
N ARG A 24 -13.38 -20.21 -29.25
CA ARG A 24 -12.49 -20.71 -28.18
C ARG A 24 -11.01 -20.45 -28.43
N VAL A 25 -10.59 -20.34 -29.70
CA VAL A 25 -9.17 -20.09 -30.04
C VAL A 25 -8.85 -18.59 -30.00
N GLU A 26 -9.77 -17.72 -30.43
CA GLU A 26 -9.60 -16.26 -30.32
C GLU A 26 -9.69 -15.74 -28.88
N ALA A 27 -10.34 -16.49 -27.97
CA ALA A 27 -10.47 -16.13 -26.56
C ALA A 27 -9.18 -16.32 -25.74
N LEU A 28 -8.13 -16.94 -26.29
CA LEU A 28 -6.85 -17.12 -25.58
C LEU A 28 -5.86 -15.96 -25.79
N ASP A 29 -6.03 -15.13 -26.83
CA ASP A 29 -5.08 -14.05 -27.16
C ASP A 29 -5.56 -12.64 -26.80
N ALA A 30 -6.86 -12.46 -26.53
CA ALA A 30 -7.38 -11.20 -26.01
C ALA A 30 -7.72 -11.37 -24.53
N GLY A 31 -6.91 -10.77 -23.66
CA GLY A 31 -7.15 -10.64 -22.22
C GLY A 31 -8.46 -9.91 -21.91
N ARG A 32 -9.58 -10.60 -22.12
CA ARG A 32 -10.92 -10.20 -21.72
C ARG A 32 -11.00 -10.35 -20.21
N PHE A 33 -10.83 -9.23 -19.53
CA PHE A 33 -11.41 -9.06 -18.19
C PHE A 33 -12.93 -8.94 -18.35
N ASP A 34 -13.58 -10.08 -18.61
CA ASP A 34 -15.03 -10.17 -18.64
C ASP A 34 -15.58 -9.98 -17.23
N ILE A 35 -16.70 -9.30 -17.08
CA ILE A 35 -17.35 -9.00 -15.79
C ILE A 35 -17.69 -10.29 -15.03
N SER A 36 -17.89 -11.39 -15.77
CA SER A 36 -18.01 -12.76 -15.24
C SER A 36 -16.74 -13.19 -14.50
N THR A 37 -15.56 -12.89 -15.02
CA THR A 37 -14.27 -13.23 -14.39
C THR A 37 -14.04 -12.47 -13.09
N LEU A 38 -14.52 -11.22 -12.95
CA LEU A 38 -14.47 -10.49 -11.68
C LEU A 38 -15.39 -11.12 -10.65
N GLY A 39 -16.62 -11.47 -11.04
CA GLY A 39 -17.55 -12.19 -10.17
C GLY A 39 -17.06 -13.60 -9.81
N GLU A 40 -16.36 -14.28 -10.72
CA GLU A 40 -15.73 -15.58 -10.49
C GLU A 40 -14.50 -15.47 -9.58
N GLN A 41 -13.65 -14.46 -9.78
CA GLN A 41 -12.51 -14.15 -8.90
C GLN A 41 -12.98 -13.78 -7.49
N GLU A 42 -14.09 -13.04 -7.36
CA GLU A 42 -14.71 -12.74 -6.08
C GLU A 42 -15.31 -13.98 -5.41
N ARG A 43 -15.99 -14.86 -6.16
CA ARG A 43 -16.48 -16.15 -5.65
C ARG A 43 -15.33 -17.08 -5.22
N LEU A 44 -14.25 -17.14 -5.98
CA LEU A 44 -13.06 -17.93 -5.65
C LEU A 44 -12.37 -17.38 -4.39
N ARG A 45 -12.27 -16.06 -4.26
CA ARG A 45 -11.72 -15.39 -3.07
C ARG A 45 -12.63 -15.58 -1.85
N GLU A 46 -13.94 -15.54 -2.02
CA GLU A 46 -14.91 -15.87 -0.97
C GLU A 46 -14.78 -17.34 -0.53
N LEU A 47 -14.62 -18.27 -1.47
CA LEU A 47 -14.40 -19.69 -1.19
C LEU A 47 -13.07 -19.93 -0.45
N GLU A 48 -11.99 -19.24 -0.83
CA GLU A 48 -10.71 -19.27 -0.11
C GLU A 48 -10.86 -18.77 1.34
N LEU A 49 -11.50 -17.61 1.53
CA LEU A 49 -11.78 -17.06 2.86
C LEU A 49 -12.64 -18.02 3.70
N ARG A 50 -13.63 -18.67 3.08
CA ARG A 50 -14.50 -19.68 3.74
C ARG A 50 -13.73 -20.94 4.13
N ASN A 51 -12.76 -21.36 3.31
CA ASN A 51 -11.90 -22.52 3.59
C ASN A 51 -10.91 -22.24 4.73
N THR A 52 -10.38 -21.02 4.83
CA THR A 52 -9.51 -20.60 5.96
C THR A 52 -10.29 -20.41 7.27
N SER A 53 -11.60 -20.13 7.19
CA SER A 53 -12.46 -19.84 8.34
C SER A 53 -13.10 -21.10 8.98
N LYS A 54 -12.76 -22.32 8.55
CA LYS A 54 -13.27 -23.57 9.16
C LYS A 54 -12.62 -23.85 10.54
N LYS A 55 -12.87 -22.96 11.51
CA LYS A 55 -12.92 -23.26 12.94
C LYS A 55 -14.11 -22.50 13.55
N GLY A 56 -15.26 -23.17 13.54
CA GLY A 56 -16.43 -23.00 14.41
C GLY A 56 -16.86 -21.59 14.84
N LYS A 57 -17.96 -21.10 14.22
CA LYS A 57 -19.22 -20.65 14.87
C LYS A 57 -20.14 -20.01 13.81
N PRO A 58 -21.44 -20.34 13.74
CA PRO A 58 -22.38 -19.64 12.89
C PRO A 58 -22.82 -18.37 13.63
N VAL A 59 -22.08 -17.29 13.46
CA VAL A 59 -22.59 -15.96 13.78
C VAL A 59 -22.81 -15.25 12.45
N ALA A 60 -23.95 -15.52 11.82
CA ALA A 60 -24.53 -14.61 10.84
C ALA A 60 -24.91 -13.33 11.62
N SER A 61 -23.90 -12.53 11.92
CA SER A 61 -23.99 -11.27 12.66
C SER A 61 -23.71 -10.18 11.65
N LEU A 62 -24.58 -9.17 11.63
CA LEU A 62 -24.46 -7.79 11.13
C LEU A 62 -23.24 -7.37 10.28
N GLU A 63 -22.04 -7.84 10.59
CA GLU A 63 -20.85 -7.71 9.76
C GLU A 63 -20.96 -8.39 8.39
N THR A 64 -21.64 -9.53 8.25
CA THR A 64 -21.78 -10.25 6.97
C THR A 64 -22.92 -9.77 6.11
N ASP A 65 -23.92 -9.10 6.69
CA ASP A 65 -25.08 -8.60 5.96
C ASP A 65 -24.77 -7.27 5.28
N THR A 66 -24.83 -7.28 3.95
CA THR A 66 -24.64 -6.10 3.09
C THR A 66 -25.72 -5.03 3.32
N VAL A 67 -26.88 -5.40 3.86
CA VAL A 67 -27.96 -4.46 4.19
C VAL A 67 -27.63 -3.64 5.43
N PHE A 68 -26.97 -4.22 6.42
CA PHE A 68 -26.65 -3.54 7.68
C PHE A 68 -25.23 -2.98 7.73
N ASN A 69 -24.32 -3.49 6.89
CA ASN A 69 -22.94 -3.00 6.78
C ASN A 69 -22.81 -1.98 5.63
N ASP A 70 -22.88 -0.70 5.98
CA ASP A 70 -22.79 0.42 5.03
C ASP A 70 -21.45 0.45 4.28
N PHE A 71 -20.31 0.18 4.95
CA PHE A 71 -19.01 0.16 4.30
C PHE A 71 -18.91 -0.91 3.22
N LYS A 72 -19.43 -2.11 3.49
CA LYS A 72 -19.48 -3.19 2.48
C LYS A 72 -20.39 -2.82 1.32
N ARG A 73 -21.55 -2.23 1.60
CA ARG A 73 -22.48 -1.77 0.56
C ARG A 73 -21.87 -0.69 -0.34
N GLU A 74 -21.27 0.34 0.25
CA GLU A 74 -20.58 1.41 -0.49
C GLU A 74 -19.43 0.87 -1.33
N MET A 75 -18.66 -0.08 -0.81
CA MET A 75 -17.61 -0.76 -1.57
C MET A 75 -18.17 -1.48 -2.81
N MET A 76 -19.32 -2.14 -2.68
CA MET A 76 -19.98 -2.81 -3.80
C MET A 76 -20.45 -1.82 -4.86
N PHE A 77 -21.09 -0.71 -4.47
CA PHE A 77 -21.49 0.35 -5.40
C PHE A 77 -20.31 0.96 -6.13
N HIS A 78 -19.21 1.21 -5.41
CA HIS A 78 -17.98 1.73 -6.01
C HIS A 78 -17.41 0.77 -7.06
N ARG A 79 -17.33 -0.54 -6.76
CA ARG A 79 -16.84 -1.55 -7.71
C ARG A 79 -17.74 -1.68 -8.94
N GLN A 80 -19.05 -1.67 -8.73
CA GLN A 80 -20.02 -1.72 -9.82
C GLN A 80 -19.87 -0.52 -10.76
N ALA A 81 -19.75 0.69 -10.21
CA ALA A 81 -19.52 1.90 -10.99
C ALA A 81 -18.18 1.84 -11.74
N GLN A 82 -17.11 1.39 -11.09
CA GLN A 82 -15.80 1.24 -11.71
C GLN A 82 -15.81 0.25 -12.88
N ALA A 83 -16.46 -0.90 -12.71
CA ALA A 83 -16.60 -1.90 -13.78
C ALA A 83 -17.35 -1.32 -14.99
N ALA A 84 -18.47 -0.60 -14.75
CA ALA A 84 -19.22 0.07 -15.80
C ALA A 84 -18.37 1.08 -16.58
N VAL A 85 -17.53 1.87 -15.89
CA VAL A 85 -16.61 2.82 -16.53
C VAL A 85 -15.56 2.10 -17.38
N LEU A 86 -14.99 0.99 -16.89
CA LEU A 86 -13.98 0.22 -17.63
C LEU A 86 -14.54 -0.38 -18.92
N ILE A 87 -15.83 -0.74 -18.95
CA ILE A 87 -16.50 -1.26 -20.14
C ILE A 87 -16.91 -0.12 -21.09
N GLY A 88 -17.40 0.99 -20.54
CA GLY A 88 -17.92 2.11 -21.34
C GLY A 88 -16.84 2.93 -22.02
N MET A 89 -15.71 3.16 -21.34
CA MET A 89 -14.65 4.04 -21.84
C MET A 89 -14.02 3.58 -23.17
N PRO A 90 -13.70 2.29 -23.40
CA PRO A 90 -13.23 1.81 -24.69
C PRO A 90 -14.24 2.03 -25.81
N LYS A 91 -15.51 1.71 -25.57
CA LYS A 91 -16.60 1.88 -26.56
C LYS A 91 -16.77 3.34 -26.98
N LEU A 92 -16.69 4.27 -26.04
CA LEU A 92 -16.77 5.71 -26.34
C LEU A 92 -15.57 6.19 -27.17
N LYS A 93 -14.38 5.62 -26.95
CA LYS A 93 -13.19 5.91 -27.74
C LYS A 93 -13.29 5.36 -29.17
N GLU A 94 -13.83 4.15 -29.35
CA GLU A 94 -14.09 3.55 -30.67
C GLU A 94 -15.04 4.42 -31.51
N LEU A 95 -16.01 5.07 -30.86
CA LEU A 95 -16.93 6.02 -31.49
C LEU A 95 -16.30 7.42 -31.75
N GLY A 96 -15.04 7.63 -31.38
CA GLY A 96 -14.34 8.90 -31.58
C GLY A 96 -14.80 10.03 -30.64
N LEU A 97 -15.49 9.72 -29.53
CA LEU A 97 -15.98 10.73 -28.59
C LEU A 97 -14.91 11.10 -27.56
N GLY A 98 -14.71 12.41 -27.35
CA GLY A 98 -13.82 12.93 -26.32
C GLY A 98 -14.39 12.73 -24.92
N THR A 99 -13.80 11.83 -24.13
CA THR A 99 -14.32 11.47 -22.79
C THR A 99 -13.68 12.25 -21.65
N ARG A 100 -12.48 12.83 -21.83
CA ARG A 100 -11.75 13.55 -20.77
C ARG A 100 -12.04 15.05 -20.87
N ARG A 101 -12.41 15.66 -19.74
CA ARG A 101 -12.50 17.11 -19.61
C ARG A 101 -11.09 17.72 -19.74
N PRO A 102 -10.85 18.65 -20.69
CA PRO A 102 -9.59 19.39 -20.76
C PRO A 102 -9.41 20.31 -19.54
N ASP A 103 -8.15 20.51 -19.12
CA ASP A 103 -7.83 21.32 -17.94
C ASP A 103 -8.09 22.83 -18.18
N ASP A 104 -8.01 23.27 -19.45
CA ASP A 104 -8.20 24.66 -19.89
C ASP A 104 -9.66 24.97 -20.31
N TYR A 105 -10.61 24.09 -20.00
CA TYR A 105 -12.02 24.28 -20.30
C TYR A 105 -12.82 24.68 -19.05
N PHE A 106 -13.01 25.99 -18.88
CA PHE A 106 -13.71 26.61 -17.75
C PHE A 106 -15.22 26.76 -18.03
N ALA A 107 -15.96 25.67 -17.83
CA ALA A 107 -17.42 25.68 -17.80
C ALA A 107 -17.96 25.61 -16.36
N GLN A 108 -19.22 25.99 -16.15
CA GLN A 108 -19.86 25.89 -14.84
C GLN A 108 -19.88 24.43 -14.36
N MET A 109 -19.36 24.19 -13.16
CA MET A 109 -19.32 22.87 -12.53
C MET A 109 -20.54 22.67 -11.61
N ALA A 110 -20.86 21.41 -11.28
CA ALA A 110 -21.96 21.08 -10.39
C ALA A 110 -21.83 21.66 -8.96
N LYS A 111 -20.60 22.01 -8.54
CA LYS A 111 -20.29 22.66 -7.26
C LYS A 111 -19.42 23.89 -7.50
N THR A 112 -19.61 24.91 -6.68
CA THR A 112 -18.80 26.14 -6.75
C THR A 112 -17.39 25.92 -6.22
N ASP A 113 -16.42 26.68 -6.75
CA ASP A 113 -15.03 26.59 -6.31
C ASP A 113 -14.86 26.97 -4.84
N GLN A 114 -15.64 27.95 -4.36
CA GLN A 114 -15.68 28.35 -2.96
C GLN A 114 -16.08 27.17 -2.05
N HIS A 115 -17.05 26.35 -2.47
CA HIS A 115 -17.43 25.16 -1.71
C HIS A 115 -16.29 24.12 -1.73
N MET A 116 -15.69 23.86 -2.88
CA MET A 116 -14.58 22.90 -2.99
C MET A 116 -13.30 23.35 -2.27
N GLN A 117 -13.09 24.66 -2.12
CA GLN A 117 -12.02 25.19 -1.28
C GLN A 117 -12.25 24.85 0.20
N LYS A 118 -13.46 25.03 0.72
CA LYS A 118 -13.81 24.62 2.10
C LYS A 118 -13.62 23.12 2.33
N VAL A 119 -14.01 22.30 1.35
CA VAL A 119 -13.81 20.84 1.42
C VAL A 119 -12.31 20.51 1.47
N ARG A 120 -11.49 21.14 0.61
CA ARG A 120 -10.03 20.94 0.61
C ARG A 120 -9.39 21.34 1.93
N GLU A 121 -9.77 22.50 2.48
CA GLU A 121 -9.29 22.95 3.80
C GLU A 121 -9.62 21.93 4.90
N ASN A 122 -10.82 21.35 4.88
CA ASN A 122 -11.21 20.34 5.86
C ASN A 122 -10.40 19.05 5.73
N ILE A 123 -10.10 18.61 4.49
CA ILE A 123 -9.24 17.45 4.25
C ILE A 123 -7.82 17.71 4.77
N GLN A 124 -7.26 18.89 4.46
CA GLN A 124 -5.93 19.27 4.93
C GLN A 124 -5.84 19.37 6.46
N LYS A 125 -6.87 19.93 7.11
CA LYS A 125 -6.95 19.99 8.58
C LYS A 125 -6.92 18.60 9.21
N LYS A 126 -7.72 17.65 8.70
CA LYS A 126 -7.72 16.26 9.18
C LYS A 126 -6.36 15.59 9.03
N GLN A 127 -5.74 15.72 7.86
CA GLN A 127 -4.39 15.17 7.61
C GLN A 127 -3.35 15.76 8.57
N PHE A 128 -3.42 17.06 8.83
CA PHE A 128 -2.52 17.73 9.76
C PHE A 128 -2.72 17.27 11.20
N GLU A 129 -3.97 17.10 11.64
CA GLU A 129 -4.32 16.58 12.97
C GLU A 129 -3.82 15.15 13.17
N GLU A 130 -4.01 14.28 12.18
CA GLU A 130 -3.50 12.91 12.18
C GLU A 130 -1.97 12.90 12.29
N ALA A 131 -1.27 13.64 11.41
CA ALA A 131 0.19 13.73 11.42
C ALA A 131 0.73 14.31 12.75
N ARG A 132 0.04 15.30 13.34
CA ARG A 132 0.39 15.86 14.64
C ARG A 132 0.24 14.82 15.75
N SER A 133 -0.82 14.03 15.73
CA SER A 133 -1.05 12.96 16.70
C SER A 133 0.04 11.88 16.63
N GLU A 134 0.45 11.51 15.42
CA GLU A 134 1.53 10.54 15.20
C GLU A 134 2.88 11.08 15.66
N LYS A 135 3.19 12.34 15.33
CA LYS A 135 4.43 12.99 15.78
C LYS A 135 4.48 13.07 17.30
N ALA A 136 3.36 13.35 17.96
CA ALA A 136 3.27 13.36 19.42
C ALA A 136 3.51 11.96 20.02
N LYS A 137 2.94 10.90 19.43
CA LYS A 137 3.20 9.51 19.84
C LYS A 137 4.69 9.15 19.70
N LYS A 138 5.32 9.48 18.56
CA LYS A 138 6.76 9.28 18.33
C LYS A 138 7.61 10.04 19.34
N GLN A 139 7.29 11.30 19.62
CA GLN A 139 8.02 12.11 20.59
C GLN A 139 7.91 11.54 22.02
N ARG A 140 6.74 11.02 22.41
CA ARG A 140 6.56 10.34 23.71
C ARG A 140 7.43 9.09 23.82
N GLN A 141 7.49 8.28 22.76
CA GLN A 141 8.34 7.08 22.71
C GLN A 141 9.83 7.43 22.81
N LEU A 142 10.29 8.43 22.05
CA LEU A 142 11.67 8.91 22.10
C LEU A 142 12.07 9.41 23.49
N ARG A 143 11.18 10.14 24.18
CA ARG A 143 11.41 10.59 25.56
C ARG A 143 11.53 9.41 26.54
N LYS A 144 10.70 8.38 26.38
CA LYS A 144 10.74 7.17 27.24
C LYS A 144 12.05 6.41 27.03
N MET A 145 12.43 6.17 25.77
CA MET A 145 13.69 5.51 25.43
C MET A 145 14.90 6.33 25.87
N GLY A 146 14.87 7.65 25.68
CA GLY A 146 15.95 8.54 26.13
C GLY A 146 16.21 8.46 27.64
N LYS A 147 15.16 8.39 28.46
CA LYS A 147 15.29 8.18 29.91
C LYS A 147 15.91 6.82 30.25
N GLN A 148 15.46 5.75 29.59
CA GLN A 148 16.02 4.40 29.79
C GLN A 148 17.49 4.33 29.39
N ILE A 149 17.85 4.93 28.25
CA ILE A 149 19.24 5.01 27.77
C ILE A 149 20.10 5.76 28.78
N GLN A 150 19.62 6.88 29.32
CA GLN A 150 20.39 7.64 30.33
C GLN A 150 20.67 6.80 31.59
N VAL A 151 19.68 6.07 32.09
CA VAL A 151 19.84 5.18 33.26
C VAL A 151 20.80 4.03 32.95
N GLN A 152 20.60 3.32 31.83
CA GLN A 152 21.48 2.24 31.40
C GLN A 152 22.92 2.71 31.19
N THR A 153 23.11 3.90 30.60
CA THR A 153 24.44 4.48 30.39
C THR A 153 25.14 4.80 31.70
N LYS A 154 24.41 5.34 32.70
CA LYS A 154 24.97 5.58 34.04
C LYS A 154 25.38 4.27 34.72
N LEU A 155 24.48 3.28 34.76
CA LEU A 155 24.75 1.96 35.33
C LEU A 155 25.95 1.28 34.65
N ARG A 156 26.01 1.31 33.32
CA ARG A 156 27.12 0.77 32.53
C ARG A 156 28.45 1.46 32.85
N ARG A 157 28.47 2.79 32.97
CA ARG A 157 29.67 3.54 33.36
C ARG A 157 30.14 3.19 34.78
N GLU A 158 29.20 3.00 35.71
CA GLU A 158 29.53 2.60 37.07
C GLU A 158 30.06 1.16 37.15
N SER A 159 29.47 0.22 36.41
CA SER A 159 29.96 -1.16 36.34
C SER A 159 31.33 -1.23 35.67
N GLU A 160 31.55 -0.52 34.57
CA GLU A 160 32.85 -0.43 33.90
C GLU A 160 33.93 0.14 34.83
N LYS A 161 33.61 1.17 35.63
CA LYS A 161 34.53 1.70 36.66
C LYS A 161 34.84 0.69 37.77
N LYS A 162 33.84 -0.06 38.25
CA LYS A 162 34.04 -1.08 39.30
C LYS A 162 34.91 -2.23 38.78
N GLN A 163 34.63 -2.73 37.58
CA GLN A 163 35.41 -3.78 36.92
C GLN A 163 36.88 -3.33 36.74
N LEU A 164 37.10 -2.11 36.23
CA LEU A 164 38.44 -1.55 36.09
C LEU A 164 39.17 -1.47 37.44
N ALA A 165 38.49 -1.00 38.50
CA ALA A 165 39.08 -0.91 39.82
C ALA A 165 39.43 -2.28 40.43
N GLU A 166 38.63 -3.32 40.16
CA GLU A 166 38.92 -4.70 40.56
C GLU A 166 40.12 -5.29 39.81
N GLU A 167 40.21 -5.07 38.50
CA GLU A 167 41.34 -5.52 37.69
C GLU A 167 42.65 -4.84 38.11
N VAL A 168 42.62 -3.53 38.39
CA VAL A 168 43.77 -2.80 38.97
C VAL A 168 44.18 -3.38 40.33
N LYS A 169 43.21 -3.73 41.20
CA LYS A 169 43.50 -4.37 42.49
C LYS A 169 44.13 -5.76 42.31
N LYS A 170 43.67 -6.56 41.34
CA LYS A 170 44.24 -7.89 41.02
C LYS A 170 45.68 -7.77 40.50
N TYR A 171 45.94 -6.81 39.61
CA TYR A 171 47.28 -6.50 39.10
C TYR A 171 48.23 -6.06 40.23
N ARG A 172 47.79 -5.14 41.11
CA ARG A 172 48.57 -4.72 42.29
C ARG A 172 48.92 -5.85 43.25
N LYS A 173 48.08 -6.89 43.33
CA LYS A 173 48.33 -8.08 44.16
C LYS A 173 49.16 -9.16 43.46
N GLY A 174 49.61 -8.93 42.21
CA GLY A 174 50.41 -9.89 41.45
C GLY A 174 49.64 -11.10 40.91
N LEU A 175 48.30 -11.09 40.99
CA LEU A 175 47.45 -12.20 40.49
C LEU A 175 47.30 -12.20 38.96
N ARG A 176 47.65 -11.10 38.30
CA ARG A 176 47.58 -10.92 36.84
C ARG A 176 48.79 -10.09 36.43
N THR A 177 49.50 -10.52 35.39
CA THR A 177 50.71 -9.86 34.87
C THR A 177 50.43 -8.97 33.66
N ASP A 178 49.28 -9.15 33.01
CA ASP A 178 48.99 -8.58 31.70
C ASP A 178 48.07 -7.35 31.80
N LEU A 179 48.32 -6.33 30.96
CA LEU A 179 47.63 -5.03 30.97
C LEU A 179 46.48 -4.91 29.95
N ASP A 180 46.02 -6.03 29.37
CA ASP A 180 45.01 -6.09 28.29
C ASP A 180 43.70 -5.34 28.59
N PHE A 181 43.32 -5.22 29.86
CA PHE A 181 42.10 -4.56 30.28
C PHE A 181 42.09 -3.03 30.04
N LEU A 182 43.24 -2.41 29.81
CA LEU A 182 43.32 -1.00 29.35
C LEU A 182 43.04 -0.86 27.85
N GLU A 183 43.24 -1.91 27.05
CA GLU A 183 43.16 -1.83 25.58
C GLU A 183 41.74 -1.94 25.03
N ASP A 184 40.82 -2.55 25.79
CA ASP A 184 39.41 -2.68 25.42
C ASP A 184 38.71 -1.32 25.19
N ASN A 185 39.17 -0.25 25.83
CA ASN A 185 38.68 1.11 25.61
C ASN A 185 39.24 1.77 24.34
N LYS A 186 40.38 1.29 23.81
CA LYS A 186 41.04 1.83 22.60
C LYS A 186 40.39 1.29 21.32
N LYS A 187 39.95 0.02 21.32
CA LYS A 187 39.26 -0.63 20.19
C LYS A 187 37.80 -0.20 20.01
N ARG A 188 37.14 0.31 21.07
CA ARG A 188 35.73 0.76 21.03
C ARG A 188 35.50 2.18 20.53
N ARG A 189 36.57 2.94 20.23
CA ARG A 189 36.45 4.20 19.49
C ARG A 189 36.39 3.86 18.00
N PRO A 190 35.25 3.95 17.31
CA PRO A 190 35.28 3.92 15.86
C PRO A 190 36.14 5.13 15.44
N GLY A 191 37.22 4.85 14.70
CA GLY A 191 38.06 5.90 14.15
C GLY A 191 37.18 6.90 13.42
N VAL A 192 37.32 8.18 13.77
CA VAL A 192 36.77 9.29 13.00
C VAL A 192 37.49 9.28 11.66
N ALA A 193 36.99 8.47 10.72
CA ALA A 193 37.34 8.57 9.32
C ALA A 193 36.90 9.95 8.83
N GLY A 194 37.83 10.68 8.24
CA GLY A 194 37.72 12.11 7.94
C GLY A 194 36.41 12.50 7.25
N GLN A 195 35.75 13.51 7.81
CA GLN A 195 34.71 14.25 7.12
C GLN A 195 35.34 14.94 5.90
N LYS A 196 35.18 14.35 4.71
CA LYS A 196 35.31 15.08 3.45
C LYS A 196 34.20 16.14 3.46
N LYS A 197 34.59 17.41 3.62
CA LYS A 197 33.71 18.56 3.43
C LYS A 197 33.06 18.46 2.04
N LEU A 198 31.73 18.47 1.98
CA LEU A 198 31.01 18.67 0.73
C LEU A 198 31.25 20.10 0.24
N PRO A 199 31.48 20.32 -1.06
CA PRO A 199 31.64 21.66 -1.61
C PRO A 199 30.29 22.39 -1.60
N THR A 200 30.28 23.57 -0.97
CA THR A 200 29.22 24.57 -1.10
C THR A 200 29.28 25.13 -2.52
N LYS A 201 28.24 24.91 -3.32
CA LYS A 201 28.02 25.66 -4.56
C LYS A 201 27.43 27.03 -4.20
N ASN A 202 28.15 28.09 -4.54
CA ASN A 202 27.57 29.39 -4.83
C ASN A 202 26.93 29.36 -6.22
#